data_AF-A0A6I3MBA5-F1
#
_entry.id   AF-A0A6I3MBA5-F1
#
_cell.length_a   1.000
_cell.length_b   1.000
_cell.length_c   1.000
_cell.angle_alpha   90.00
_cell.angle_beta   90.00
_cell.angle_gamma   90.00
#
_symmetry.space_group_name_H-M   'P 1'
#
loop_
_entity.id
_entity.type
_entity.pdbx_description
1 polymer ?
#
loop_
_entity_poly.entity_id
_entity_poly.type
_entity_poly.pdbx_seq_one_letter_code
_entity_poly.pdbx_strand_id
1 'polypeptide(L)'
;MQHIDGEWLRARDLRDDSKLRTARLAQHHSAAHRTWGVSAGLDVSVEGEALVVGPGIAIDRCGRVGVLAATCRWNPGREKGLGSDRSVVLRVDRDGPAAQVRLADPGSHDERDVPLARLDAGGVVHTGDGDRQWMRRPGPARTLAGTIERGSPTVAVARADGGMEWPTDLAWSVHVDLGAHRLAGAPAVVAMAAGPAPSTIDLLRDGGVAATMTVTGTSIDARNVTATGFDVTVRHHVRPDAALLARIDAAAAGRAGSESRISRIAVTWLALLPAPRPAIPASPEEEP
;
A
#
# COMPACT_ATOMS: atom_id res chain seq x y z
N MET A 1 13.35 7.69 0.99
CA MET A 1 13.85 8.82 0.18
C MET A 1 15.32 9.01 0.54
N GLN A 2 16.23 9.26 -0.40
CA GLN A 2 17.63 9.58 -0.06
C GLN A 2 17.76 11.10 -0.09
N HIS A 3 18.05 11.71 1.06
CA HIS A 3 18.29 13.15 1.14
C HIS A 3 19.73 13.43 0.72
N ILE A 4 19.92 14.46 -0.12
CA ILE A 4 21.24 14.92 -0.55
C ILE A 4 21.74 15.95 0.46
N ASP A 5 23.01 15.84 0.83
CA ASP A 5 23.65 16.78 1.75
C ASP A 5 23.56 18.22 1.20
N GLY A 6 23.03 19.14 2.01
CA GLY A 6 22.82 20.55 1.64
C GLY A 6 21.51 20.85 0.89
N GLU A 7 20.60 19.89 0.67
CA GLU A 7 19.28 20.19 0.11
C GLU A 7 18.36 20.89 1.12
N TRP A 8 17.53 21.81 0.61
CA TRP A 8 16.46 22.42 1.41
C TRP A 8 15.28 21.45 1.49
N LEU A 9 15.06 20.87 2.67
CA LEU A 9 13.91 20.01 2.96
C LEU A 9 12.61 20.77 2.72
N ARG A 10 11.78 20.31 1.77
CA ARG A 10 10.44 20.86 1.59
C ARG A 10 9.50 20.18 2.58
N ALA A 11 8.53 20.91 3.10
CA ALA A 11 7.53 20.36 4.02
C ALA A 11 6.73 19.18 3.45
N ARG A 12 6.71 18.99 2.11
CA ARG A 12 6.10 17.80 1.47
C ARG A 12 6.96 16.54 1.61
N ASP A 13 8.29 16.68 1.58
CA ASP A 13 9.24 15.55 1.59
C ASP A 13 9.17 14.83 2.94
N LEU A 14 9.04 15.60 4.03
CA LEU A 14 8.81 15.07 5.38
C LEU A 14 7.43 14.40 5.53
N ARG A 15 6.40 14.94 4.87
CA ARG A 15 5.04 14.35 4.90
C ARG A 15 5.01 13.02 4.14
N ASP A 16 5.71 12.92 3.02
CA ASP A 16 5.70 11.73 2.18
C ASP A 16 6.60 10.62 2.73
N ASP A 17 7.74 10.93 3.38
CA ASP A 17 8.60 9.90 3.98
C ASP A 17 7.88 9.13 5.11
N SER A 18 7.06 9.82 5.92
CA SER A 18 6.27 9.17 6.98
C SER A 18 5.24 8.18 6.39
N LYS A 19 4.47 8.60 5.38
CA LYS A 19 3.50 7.74 4.67
C LYS A 19 4.17 6.55 3.99
N LEU A 20 5.35 6.76 3.43
CA LEU A 20 6.08 5.73 2.68
C LEU A 20 6.67 4.67 3.62
N ARG A 21 7.18 5.06 4.80
CA ARG A 21 7.60 4.10 5.84
C ARG A 21 6.43 3.28 6.37
N THR A 22 5.31 3.94 6.61
CA THR A 22 4.06 3.30 7.02
C THR A 22 3.58 2.27 5.99
N ALA A 23 3.53 2.65 4.71
CA ALA A 23 3.14 1.73 3.63
C ALA A 23 4.08 0.51 3.54
N ARG A 24 5.40 0.71 3.71
CA ARG A 24 6.38 -0.39 3.75
C ARG A 24 6.20 -1.31 4.95
N LEU A 25 5.86 -0.76 6.12
CA LEU A 25 5.58 -1.56 7.32
C LEU A 25 4.30 -2.39 7.14
N ALA A 26 3.23 -1.76 6.63
CA ALA A 26 1.99 -2.47 6.32
C ALA A 26 2.20 -3.57 5.28
N GLN A 27 3.05 -3.29 4.28
CA GLN A 27 3.49 -4.29 3.32
C GLN A 27 4.28 -5.42 3.97
N HIS A 28 5.20 -5.13 4.90
CA HIS A 28 5.96 -6.14 5.61
C HIS A 28 5.05 -7.06 6.42
N HIS A 29 4.09 -6.52 7.17
CA HIS A 29 3.12 -7.33 7.92
C HIS A 29 2.24 -8.18 7.00
N SER A 30 1.74 -7.59 5.91
CA SER A 30 0.85 -8.29 4.97
C SER A 30 1.58 -9.37 4.16
N ALA A 31 2.78 -9.07 3.66
CA ALA A 31 3.52 -9.95 2.76
C ALA A 31 4.41 -10.96 3.49
N ALA A 32 5.13 -10.54 4.54
CA ALA A 32 6.10 -11.39 5.22
C ALA A 32 5.43 -12.24 6.32
N HIS A 33 4.61 -11.61 7.16
CA HIS A 33 4.02 -12.30 8.31
C HIS A 33 2.69 -12.93 7.98
N ARG A 34 1.95 -12.33 7.03
CA ARG A 34 0.56 -12.67 6.78
C ARG A 34 -0.14 -12.70 8.15
N THR A 35 -0.18 -11.59 8.86
CA THR A 35 -0.87 -11.51 10.15
C THR A 35 -1.70 -10.24 10.23
N TRP A 36 -2.87 -10.38 10.84
CA TRP A 36 -3.74 -9.26 11.20
C TRP A 36 -4.48 -9.63 12.49
N GLY A 37 -4.88 -8.64 13.27
CA GLY A 37 -5.47 -8.83 14.57
C GLY A 37 -4.83 -7.99 15.67
N VAL A 38 -5.18 -8.31 16.92
CA VAL A 38 -4.54 -7.72 18.09
C VAL A 38 -3.09 -8.20 18.19
N SER A 39 -2.16 -7.25 18.30
CA SER A 39 -0.73 -7.54 18.47
C SER A 39 -0.31 -7.47 19.93
N ALA A 40 -0.78 -6.49 20.70
CA ALA A 40 -0.47 -6.31 22.11
C ALA A 40 -1.50 -5.40 22.81
N GLY A 41 -1.82 -5.66 24.07
CA GLY A 41 -2.81 -4.88 24.83
C GLY A 41 -4.21 -4.95 24.22
N LEU A 42 -5.00 -3.87 24.32
CA LEU A 42 -6.40 -3.82 23.87
C LEU A 42 -7.33 -4.77 24.64
N ASP A 43 -7.10 -4.91 25.93
CA ASP A 43 -7.97 -5.73 26.77
C ASP A 43 -9.33 -5.05 26.95
N VAL A 44 -10.38 -5.85 26.77
CA VAL A 44 -11.77 -5.39 26.83
C VAL A 44 -12.40 -5.96 28.09
N SER A 45 -12.95 -5.09 28.93
CA SER A 45 -13.64 -5.45 30.16
C SER A 45 -14.88 -4.59 30.37
N VAL A 46 -15.72 -4.97 31.33
CA VAL A 46 -16.84 -4.15 31.80
C VAL A 46 -16.57 -3.72 33.24
N GLU A 47 -16.59 -2.42 33.50
CA GLU A 47 -16.47 -1.82 34.82
C GLU A 47 -17.79 -1.09 35.16
N GLY A 48 -18.66 -1.73 35.93
CA GLY A 48 -20.01 -1.22 36.20
C GLY A 48 -20.86 -1.20 34.92
N GLU A 49 -21.27 -0.02 34.47
CA GLU A 49 -22.03 0.15 33.21
C GLU A 49 -21.13 0.56 32.02
N ALA A 50 -19.81 0.66 32.23
CA ALA A 50 -18.86 1.10 31.22
C ALA A 50 -18.14 -0.09 30.57
N LEU A 51 -18.14 -0.14 29.24
CA LEU A 51 -17.17 -0.91 28.46
C LEU A 51 -15.83 -0.18 28.53
N VAL A 52 -14.79 -0.90 28.90
CA VAL A 52 -13.43 -0.38 29.01
C VAL A 52 -12.54 -1.12 28.05
N VAL A 53 -11.83 -0.39 27.20
CA VAL A 53 -10.80 -0.93 26.30
C VAL A 53 -9.46 -0.30 26.69
N GLY A 54 -8.54 -1.13 27.17
CA GLY A 54 -7.19 -0.72 27.53
C GLY A 54 -6.36 -0.28 26.31
N PRO A 55 -5.28 0.49 26.50
CA PRO A 55 -4.39 0.88 25.41
C PRO A 55 -3.75 -0.34 24.75
N GLY A 56 -3.33 -0.20 23.50
CA GLY A 56 -2.65 -1.28 22.78
C GLY A 56 -2.57 -1.07 21.28
N ILE A 57 -2.19 -2.14 20.58
CA ILE A 57 -1.82 -2.12 19.16
C ILE A 57 -2.49 -3.28 18.44
N ALA A 58 -3.05 -3.00 17.27
CA ALA A 58 -3.58 -3.98 16.34
C ALA A 58 -3.14 -3.68 14.91
N ILE A 59 -3.19 -4.72 14.08
CA ILE A 59 -2.90 -4.67 12.65
C ILE A 59 -4.19 -5.04 11.92
N ASP A 60 -4.65 -4.19 11.01
CA ASP A 60 -5.85 -4.49 10.22
C ASP A 60 -5.56 -5.46 9.05
N ARG A 61 -6.57 -5.82 8.28
CA ARG A 61 -6.42 -6.77 7.16
C ARG A 61 -5.53 -6.26 6.03
N CYS A 62 -5.30 -4.95 5.97
CA CYS A 62 -4.44 -4.31 4.99
C CYS A 62 -3.00 -4.10 5.51
N GLY A 63 -2.72 -4.52 6.75
CA GLY A 63 -1.42 -4.36 7.40
C GLY A 63 -1.23 -3.01 8.11
N ARG A 64 -2.24 -2.13 8.12
CA ARG A 64 -2.15 -0.84 8.82
C ARG A 64 -2.09 -1.07 10.32
N VAL A 65 -1.24 -0.29 11.00
CA VAL A 65 -1.03 -0.39 12.44
C VAL A 65 -1.89 0.63 13.15
N GLY A 66 -2.94 0.15 13.82
CA GLY A 66 -3.76 0.97 14.71
C GLY A 66 -3.21 0.95 16.13
N VAL A 67 -3.02 2.12 16.72
CA VAL A 67 -2.62 2.28 18.13
C VAL A 67 -3.74 2.99 18.88
N LEU A 68 -4.23 2.36 19.95
CA LEU A 68 -5.08 3.00 20.94
C LEU A 68 -4.18 3.52 22.06
N ALA A 69 -3.94 4.83 22.08
CA ALA A 69 -2.91 5.43 22.94
C ALA A 69 -3.29 5.49 24.43
N ALA A 70 -4.58 5.45 24.75
CA ALA A 70 -5.09 5.57 26.10
C ALA A 70 -6.34 4.71 26.29
N THR A 71 -6.66 4.37 27.54
CA THR A 71 -7.88 3.64 27.87
C THR A 71 -9.10 4.37 27.33
N CYS A 72 -9.88 3.69 26.52
CA CYS A 72 -11.18 4.15 26.07
C CYS A 72 -12.24 3.63 27.03
N ARG A 73 -13.06 4.54 27.57
CA ARG A 73 -14.26 4.20 28.34
C ARG A 73 -15.48 4.59 27.55
N TRP A 74 -16.37 3.64 27.36
CA TRP A 74 -17.59 3.83 26.59
C TRP A 74 -18.77 3.32 27.41
N ASN A 75 -19.84 4.11 27.51
CA ASN A 75 -21.01 3.78 28.33
C ASN A 75 -22.15 3.27 27.44
N PRO A 76 -22.30 1.94 27.27
CA PRO A 76 -23.36 1.34 26.48
C PRO A 76 -24.77 1.81 26.87
N GLY A 77 -25.04 2.04 28.16
CA GLY A 77 -26.38 2.40 28.67
C GLY A 77 -27.00 3.69 28.09
N ARG A 78 -26.24 4.50 27.34
CA ARG A 78 -26.76 5.68 26.62
C ARG A 78 -27.25 5.37 25.21
N GLU A 79 -26.92 4.22 24.63
CA GLU A 79 -27.37 3.83 23.30
C GLU A 79 -28.59 2.90 23.38
N LYS A 80 -29.66 3.30 22.70
CA LYS A 80 -30.82 2.43 22.47
C LYS A 80 -30.37 1.27 21.58
N GLY A 81 -30.13 0.08 22.15
CA GLY A 81 -29.81 -1.10 21.32
C GLY A 81 -28.94 -2.20 21.93
N LEU A 82 -28.69 -2.21 23.25
CA LEU A 82 -27.93 -3.30 23.89
C LEU A 82 -28.67 -4.63 24.01
N GLY A 83 -29.96 -4.70 23.66
CA GLY A 83 -30.71 -5.96 23.67
C GLY A 83 -30.31 -6.95 22.56
N SER A 84 -29.22 -6.69 21.84
CA SER A 84 -28.72 -7.52 20.75
C SER A 84 -27.20 -7.67 20.85
N ASP A 85 -26.68 -8.80 20.38
CA ASP A 85 -25.24 -9.02 20.25
C ASP A 85 -24.55 -7.90 19.45
N ARG A 86 -23.34 -7.51 19.86
CA ARG A 86 -22.50 -6.48 19.24
C ARG A 86 -21.06 -6.97 19.17
N SER A 87 -20.28 -6.46 18.22
CA SER A 87 -18.83 -6.62 18.21
C SER A 87 -18.14 -5.33 18.64
N VAL A 88 -17.18 -5.44 19.55
CA VAL A 88 -16.25 -4.38 19.91
C VAL A 88 -15.08 -4.46 18.93
N VAL A 89 -14.88 -3.42 18.13
CA VAL A 89 -13.82 -3.38 17.12
C VAL A 89 -12.90 -2.18 17.35
N LEU A 90 -11.63 -2.34 17.00
CA LEU A 90 -10.70 -1.24 16.80
C LEU A 90 -10.69 -0.86 15.33
N ARG A 91 -11.16 0.34 15.01
CA ARG A 91 -11.14 0.87 13.65
C ARG A 91 -9.82 1.58 13.37
N VAL A 92 -9.14 1.16 12.31
CA VAL A 92 -7.86 1.70 11.85
C VAL A 92 -8.06 2.54 10.59
N ASP A 93 -8.47 3.80 10.75
CA ASP A 93 -8.65 4.71 9.59
C ASP A 93 -7.31 5.15 8.99
N ARG A 94 -6.28 5.27 9.83
CA ARG A 94 -4.90 5.59 9.46
C ARG A 94 -3.94 4.97 10.45
N ASP A 95 -2.69 4.80 10.04
CA ASP A 95 -1.65 4.28 10.92
C ASP A 95 -1.34 5.21 12.10
N GLY A 96 -0.96 4.59 13.22
CA GLY A 96 -0.54 5.27 14.44
C GLY A 96 -1.68 5.48 15.45
N PRO A 97 -1.61 6.51 16.30
CA PRO A 97 -2.41 6.66 17.51
C PRO A 97 -3.85 7.14 17.28
N ALA A 98 -4.38 6.97 16.07
CA ALA A 98 -5.69 7.46 15.67
C ALA A 98 -6.75 6.36 15.60
N ALA A 99 -6.42 5.16 16.10
CA ALA A 99 -7.36 4.06 16.11
C ALA A 99 -8.49 4.34 17.11
N GLN A 100 -9.72 3.97 16.73
CA GLN A 100 -10.92 4.27 17.51
C GLN A 100 -11.63 2.99 17.89
N VAL A 101 -12.15 2.93 19.12
CA VAL A 101 -13.04 1.84 19.53
C VAL A 101 -14.43 2.14 19.01
N ARG A 102 -15.08 1.14 18.41
CA ARG A 102 -16.44 1.23 17.88
C ARG A 102 -17.23 -0.03 18.23
N LEU A 103 -18.54 0.13 18.38
CA LEU A 103 -19.46 -1.00 18.30
C LEU A 103 -19.98 -1.20 16.88
N ALA A 104 -19.97 -2.45 16.44
CA ALA A 104 -20.50 -2.89 15.17
C ALA A 104 -21.56 -3.97 15.37
N ASP A 105 -22.47 -4.12 14.40
CA ASP A 105 -23.32 -5.30 14.34
C ASP A 105 -22.44 -6.53 14.04
N PRO A 106 -22.77 -7.71 14.61
CA PRO A 106 -22.06 -8.94 14.28
C PRO A 106 -22.08 -9.18 12.77
N GLY A 107 -20.90 -9.26 12.15
CA GLY A 107 -20.76 -9.49 10.71
C GLY A 107 -20.73 -8.22 9.84
N SER A 108 -20.96 -7.03 10.41
CA SER A 108 -20.85 -5.75 9.68
C SER A 108 -19.43 -5.15 9.72
N HIS A 109 -18.40 -6.00 9.75
CA HIS A 109 -17.01 -5.56 9.88
C HIS A 109 -16.45 -5.20 8.51
N ASP A 110 -15.83 -4.03 8.39
CA ASP A 110 -15.03 -3.71 7.20
C ASP A 110 -13.56 -4.15 7.36
N GLU A 111 -12.75 -3.92 6.33
CA GLU A 111 -11.33 -4.30 6.32
C GLU A 111 -10.44 -3.54 7.32
N ARG A 112 -10.91 -2.38 7.83
CA ARG A 112 -10.23 -1.54 8.83
C ARG A 112 -10.58 -1.93 10.26
N ASP A 113 -11.63 -2.71 10.45
CA ASP A 113 -12.10 -3.10 11.76
C ASP A 113 -11.34 -4.33 12.24
N VAL A 114 -10.65 -4.22 13.37
CA VAL A 114 -10.02 -5.34 14.07
C VAL A 114 -10.90 -5.76 15.23
N PRO A 115 -11.50 -6.97 15.21
CA PRO A 115 -12.36 -7.44 16.29
C PRO A 115 -11.56 -7.65 17.58
N LEU A 116 -12.01 -7.01 18.65
CA LEU A 116 -11.42 -7.08 19.98
C LEU A 116 -12.20 -8.01 20.91
N ALA A 117 -13.53 -7.96 20.83
CA ALA A 117 -14.44 -8.74 21.66
C ALA A 117 -15.85 -8.81 21.05
N ARG A 118 -16.69 -9.68 21.60
CA ARG A 118 -18.14 -9.70 21.39
C ARG A 118 -18.84 -9.33 22.69
N LEU A 119 -19.85 -8.49 22.60
CA LEU A 119 -20.81 -8.20 23.67
C LEU A 119 -22.09 -8.97 23.35
N ASP A 120 -22.57 -9.82 24.25
CA ASP A 120 -23.88 -10.44 24.07
C ASP A 120 -25.02 -9.49 24.49
N ALA A 121 -26.26 -9.91 24.23
CA ALA A 121 -27.46 -9.16 24.64
C ALA A 121 -27.58 -8.92 26.16
N GLY A 122 -26.84 -9.66 26.99
CA GLY A 122 -26.76 -9.48 28.44
C GLY A 122 -25.66 -8.48 28.87
N GLY A 123 -24.90 -7.93 27.92
CA GLY A 123 -23.77 -7.04 28.20
C GLY A 123 -22.52 -7.77 28.66
N VAL A 124 -22.46 -9.10 28.57
CA VAL A 124 -21.27 -9.88 28.92
C VAL A 124 -20.27 -9.78 27.77
N VAL A 125 -19.01 -9.51 28.12
CA VAL A 125 -17.90 -9.43 27.17
C VAL A 125 -17.27 -10.80 27.00
N HIS A 126 -17.15 -11.23 25.75
CA HIS A 126 -16.47 -12.44 25.31
C HIS A 126 -15.20 -12.05 24.54
N THR A 127 -14.03 -12.46 25.04
CA THR A 127 -12.71 -12.16 24.44
C THR A 127 -11.95 -13.41 23.99
N GLY A 128 -12.65 -14.53 23.80
CA GLY A 128 -12.02 -15.79 23.37
C GLY A 128 -11.44 -15.69 21.95
N ASP A 129 -10.62 -16.65 21.53
CA ASP A 129 -9.97 -16.62 20.21
C ASP A 129 -10.94 -16.53 19.02
N GLY A 130 -12.21 -16.90 19.20
CA GLY A 130 -13.28 -16.73 18.23
C GLY A 130 -13.83 -15.30 18.14
N ASP A 131 -13.86 -14.58 19.27
CA ASP A 131 -14.39 -13.22 19.39
C ASP A 131 -13.30 -12.16 19.19
N ARG A 132 -12.11 -12.42 19.72
CA ARG A 132 -10.88 -11.62 19.57
C ARG A 132 -10.03 -12.25 18.49
N GLN A 133 -9.75 -11.52 17.42
CA GLN A 133 -8.84 -12.03 16.40
C GLN A 133 -7.42 -11.70 16.80
N TRP A 134 -6.78 -12.58 17.57
CA TRP A 134 -5.34 -12.56 17.79
C TRP A 134 -4.61 -12.92 16.51
N MET A 135 -3.57 -12.15 16.15
CA MET A 135 -2.73 -12.29 14.94
C MET A 135 -2.96 -13.59 14.17
N ARG A 136 -4.01 -13.62 13.33
CA ARG A 136 -4.34 -14.80 12.53
C ARG A 136 -3.57 -14.71 11.23
N ARG A 137 -3.16 -15.87 10.70
CA ARG A 137 -2.87 -15.96 9.27
C ARG A 137 -4.13 -15.46 8.54
N PRO A 138 -4.06 -14.47 7.62
CA PRO A 138 -5.17 -14.14 6.76
C PRO A 138 -5.63 -15.44 6.13
N GLY A 139 -6.93 -15.49 5.79
CA GLY A 139 -7.45 -16.58 4.99
C GLY A 139 -6.56 -16.81 3.76
N PRO A 140 -6.67 -17.97 3.11
CA PRO A 140 -5.87 -18.24 1.92
C PRO A 140 -5.99 -17.06 0.97
N ALA A 141 -4.86 -16.58 0.47
CA ALA A 141 -4.82 -15.52 -0.52
C ALA A 141 -4.28 -16.13 -1.81
N ARG A 142 -4.89 -15.77 -2.95
CA ARG A 142 -4.25 -16.03 -4.24
C ARG A 142 -3.22 -14.94 -4.43
N THR A 143 -1.95 -15.35 -4.48
CA THR A 143 -0.83 -14.47 -4.77
C THR A 143 -0.47 -14.58 -6.24
N LEU A 144 -0.52 -13.46 -6.95
CA LEU A 144 0.03 -13.33 -8.30
C LEU A 144 1.22 -12.37 -8.22
N ALA A 145 2.33 -12.74 -8.85
CA ALA A 145 3.52 -11.92 -8.88
C ALA A 145 4.20 -12.05 -10.23
N GLY A 146 4.93 -11.01 -10.60
CA GLY A 146 5.70 -11.00 -11.83
C GLY A 146 6.76 -9.91 -11.81
N THR A 147 7.63 -9.98 -12.80
CA THR A 147 8.65 -8.98 -13.06
C THR A 147 8.42 -8.41 -14.44
N ILE A 148 8.38 -7.10 -14.53
CA ILE A 148 8.20 -6.37 -15.78
C ILE A 148 9.57 -5.86 -16.18
N GLU A 149 10.01 -6.24 -17.38
CA GLU A 149 11.18 -5.63 -17.98
C GLU A 149 10.94 -4.14 -18.24
N ARG A 150 12.00 -3.35 -18.13
CA ARG A 150 11.94 -1.90 -18.24
C ARG A 150 11.36 -1.48 -19.60
N GLY A 151 10.40 -0.55 -19.59
CA GLY A 151 10.00 0.18 -20.80
C GLY A 151 10.98 1.31 -21.18
N SER A 152 10.94 1.77 -22.43
CA SER A 152 11.64 2.98 -22.87
C SER A 152 10.86 4.22 -22.42
N PRO A 153 11.36 5.05 -21.48
CA PRO A 153 10.65 6.25 -21.05
C PRO A 153 10.48 7.22 -22.21
N THR A 154 9.35 7.94 -22.21
CA THR A 154 9.12 8.99 -23.20
C THR A 154 9.95 10.21 -22.80
N VAL A 155 10.97 10.53 -23.61
CA VAL A 155 11.96 11.54 -23.24
C VAL A 155 11.60 12.92 -23.82
N ALA A 156 10.75 13.00 -24.85
CA ALA A 156 10.35 14.28 -25.41
C ALA A 156 8.97 14.23 -26.04
N VAL A 157 8.21 15.32 -25.89
CA VAL A 157 6.94 15.53 -26.58
C VAL A 157 7.13 16.72 -27.53
N ALA A 158 6.86 16.50 -28.81
CA ALA A 158 6.84 17.60 -29.77
C ALA A 158 5.69 18.55 -29.42
N ARG A 159 6.00 19.84 -29.26
CA ARG A 159 5.00 20.87 -29.05
C ARG A 159 4.29 21.20 -30.36
N ALA A 160 3.07 21.72 -30.25
CA ALA A 160 2.28 22.16 -31.40
C ALA A 160 2.95 23.30 -32.19
N ASP A 161 3.83 24.08 -31.55
CA ASP A 161 4.60 25.17 -32.19
C ASP A 161 5.90 24.69 -32.87
N GLY A 162 6.16 23.38 -32.89
CA GLY A 162 7.38 22.80 -33.45
C GLY A 162 8.59 22.84 -32.51
N GLY A 163 8.44 23.34 -31.28
CA GLY A 163 9.42 23.20 -30.21
C GLY A 163 9.42 21.80 -29.61
N MET A 164 10.46 21.48 -28.83
CA MET A 164 10.52 20.25 -28.03
C MET A 164 10.27 20.59 -26.57
N GLU A 165 9.28 19.96 -25.95
CA GLU A 165 9.06 20.04 -24.50
C GLU A 165 9.63 18.79 -23.84
N TRP A 166 10.67 19.01 -23.03
CA TRP A 166 11.29 17.96 -22.25
C TRP A 166 10.57 17.87 -20.90
N PRO A 167 9.91 16.74 -20.59
CA PRO A 167 9.27 16.58 -19.29
C PRO A 167 10.36 16.56 -18.21
N THR A 168 10.12 17.27 -17.10
CA THR A 168 10.99 17.21 -15.91
C THR A 168 10.98 15.83 -15.24
N ASP A 169 10.00 15.00 -15.61
CA ASP A 169 9.80 13.65 -15.11
C ASP A 169 9.94 12.66 -16.27
N LEU A 170 10.97 11.80 -16.24
CA LEU A 170 11.09 10.70 -17.20
C LEU A 170 10.21 9.55 -16.72
N ALA A 171 9.08 9.36 -17.38
CA ALA A 171 8.11 8.34 -17.02
C ALA A 171 7.97 7.25 -18.08
N TRP A 172 7.71 6.04 -17.61
CA TRP A 172 7.17 4.95 -18.41
C TRP A 172 6.06 4.24 -17.66
N SER A 173 5.11 3.70 -18.40
CA SER A 173 3.98 2.96 -17.85
C SER A 173 3.86 1.62 -18.54
N VAL A 174 3.36 0.63 -17.81
CA VAL A 174 3.10 -0.70 -18.31
C VAL A 174 1.79 -1.20 -17.73
N HIS A 175 0.99 -1.84 -18.59
CA HIS A 175 -0.22 -2.51 -18.18
C HIS A 175 0.11 -3.96 -17.79
N VAL A 176 -0.36 -4.39 -16.62
CA VAL A 176 -0.32 -5.80 -16.20
C VAL A 176 -1.69 -6.40 -16.43
N ASP A 177 -1.77 -7.29 -17.41
CA ASP A 177 -2.98 -8.04 -17.73
C ASP A 177 -3.12 -9.25 -16.79
N LEU A 178 -4.20 -9.28 -16.03
CA LEU A 178 -4.61 -10.38 -15.15
C LEU A 178 -5.86 -11.12 -15.67
N GLY A 179 -6.37 -10.77 -16.86
CA GLY A 179 -7.62 -11.29 -17.42
C GLY A 179 -7.66 -12.81 -17.51
N ALA A 180 -6.52 -13.44 -17.79
CA ALA A 180 -6.37 -14.90 -17.82
C ALA A 180 -6.61 -15.57 -16.45
N HIS A 181 -6.46 -14.84 -15.33
CA HIS A 181 -6.59 -15.39 -13.98
C HIS A 181 -8.02 -15.39 -13.43
N ARG A 182 -8.96 -14.74 -14.15
CA ARG A 182 -10.41 -14.67 -13.82
C ARG A 182 -10.67 -14.33 -12.35
N LEU A 183 -10.19 -13.17 -11.91
CA LEU A 183 -10.29 -12.75 -10.52
C LEU A 183 -11.74 -12.38 -10.19
N ALA A 184 -12.19 -12.73 -8.98
CA ALA A 184 -13.56 -12.44 -8.54
C ALA A 184 -13.77 -10.95 -8.17
N GLY A 185 -12.69 -10.18 -8.03
CA GLY A 185 -12.71 -8.77 -7.67
C GLY A 185 -11.36 -8.11 -7.92
N ALA A 186 -11.28 -6.79 -7.68
CA ALA A 186 -10.03 -6.06 -7.81
C ALA A 186 -9.02 -6.51 -6.72
N PRO A 187 -7.79 -6.92 -7.09
CA PRO A 187 -6.77 -7.29 -6.13
C PRO A 187 -6.22 -6.05 -5.40
N ALA A 188 -5.63 -6.25 -4.22
CA ALA A 188 -4.69 -5.28 -3.68
C ALA A 188 -3.35 -5.42 -4.42
N VAL A 189 -2.88 -4.35 -5.05
CA VAL A 189 -1.67 -4.37 -5.90
C VAL A 189 -0.56 -3.55 -5.28
N VAL A 190 0.65 -4.09 -5.32
CA VAL A 190 1.88 -3.38 -4.95
C VAL A 190 2.91 -3.56 -6.07
N ALA A 191 3.58 -2.49 -6.44
CA ALA A 191 4.69 -2.50 -7.41
C ALA A 191 5.93 -1.84 -6.80
N MET A 192 7.11 -2.39 -7.09
CA MET A 192 8.39 -1.91 -6.59
C MET A 192 9.52 -2.14 -7.59
N ALA A 193 10.63 -1.41 -7.42
CA ALA A 193 11.81 -1.64 -8.20
C ALA A 193 12.40 -3.02 -7.84
N ALA A 194 12.73 -3.83 -8.84
CA ALA A 194 13.39 -5.12 -8.68
C ALA A 194 14.90 -5.00 -8.44
N GLY A 195 15.38 -3.79 -8.13
CA GLY A 195 16.79 -3.47 -7.94
C GLY A 195 16.99 -2.02 -7.48
N PRO A 196 18.24 -1.62 -7.20
CA PRO A 196 18.54 -0.24 -6.87
C PRO A 196 18.12 0.69 -8.01
N ALA A 197 17.60 1.86 -7.65
CA ALA A 197 17.34 2.89 -8.64
C ALA A 197 18.68 3.27 -9.33
N PRO A 198 18.69 3.49 -10.65
CA PRO A 198 19.86 3.92 -11.36
C PRO A 198 20.23 5.29 -10.81
N SER A 199 21.51 5.49 -10.54
CA SER A 199 22.03 6.81 -10.17
C SER A 199 22.06 7.75 -11.39
N THR A 200 22.12 7.20 -12.59
CA THR A 200 22.20 7.97 -13.84
C THR A 200 21.34 7.41 -14.96
N ILE A 201 20.96 8.30 -15.88
CA ILE A 201 20.19 7.99 -17.09
C ILE A 201 20.94 8.52 -18.30
N ASP A 202 21.39 7.62 -19.17
CA ASP A 202 22.01 8.00 -20.44
C ASP A 202 20.94 8.21 -21.51
N LEU A 203 20.95 9.40 -22.10
CA LEU A 203 20.23 9.73 -23.31
C LEU A 203 21.15 9.42 -24.48
N LEU A 204 20.71 8.55 -25.39
CA LEU A 204 21.50 8.21 -26.56
C LEU A 204 20.96 8.94 -27.80
N ARG A 205 21.87 9.28 -28.71
CA ARG A 205 21.60 9.86 -30.03
C ARG A 205 22.62 9.29 -31.01
N ASP A 206 22.16 8.86 -32.18
CA ASP A 206 23.01 8.31 -33.24
C ASP A 206 23.94 7.17 -32.77
N GLY A 207 23.47 6.36 -31.82
CA GLY A 207 24.24 5.24 -31.24
C GLY A 207 25.28 5.62 -30.18
N GLY A 208 25.43 6.91 -29.84
CA GLY A 208 26.32 7.40 -28.79
C GLY A 208 25.59 8.02 -27.59
N VAL A 209 26.27 8.16 -26.45
CA VAL A 209 25.72 8.86 -25.26
C VAL A 209 25.71 10.37 -25.51
N ALA A 210 24.53 10.90 -25.80
CA ALA A 210 24.31 12.33 -26.03
C ALA A 210 24.34 13.12 -24.72
N ALA A 211 23.93 12.49 -23.61
CA ALA A 211 23.82 13.12 -22.31
C ALA A 211 23.67 12.07 -21.20
N THR A 212 24.10 12.42 -19.99
CA THR A 212 23.87 11.63 -18.78
C THR A 212 23.15 12.51 -17.76
N MET A 213 22.01 12.04 -17.27
CA MET A 213 21.19 12.72 -16.26
C MET A 213 21.36 12.03 -14.92
N THR A 214 21.57 12.78 -13.84
CA THR A 214 21.58 12.21 -12.49
C THR A 214 20.14 12.04 -12.00
N VAL A 215 19.80 10.83 -11.59
CA VAL A 215 18.51 10.50 -10.97
C VAL A 215 18.59 10.84 -9.49
N THR A 216 17.68 11.71 -9.04
CA THR A 216 17.56 12.08 -7.63
C THR A 216 16.52 11.22 -6.91
N GLY A 217 15.60 10.60 -7.63
CA GLY A 217 14.61 9.70 -7.06
C GLY A 217 13.86 8.88 -8.10
N THR A 218 13.25 7.79 -7.66
CA THR A 218 12.32 7.00 -8.47
C THR A 218 11.05 6.74 -7.68
N SER A 219 9.90 7.05 -8.27
CA SER A 219 8.58 6.75 -7.72
C SER A 219 7.88 5.73 -8.60
N ILE A 220 7.24 4.73 -7.99
CA ILE A 220 6.49 3.69 -8.67
C ILE A 220 5.07 3.72 -8.11
N ASP A 221 4.08 3.74 -8.99
CA ASP A 221 2.69 3.87 -8.61
C ASP A 221 1.83 2.87 -9.40
N ALA A 222 0.91 2.20 -8.72
CA ALA A 222 -0.04 1.27 -9.32
C ALA A 222 -1.43 1.92 -9.33
N ARG A 223 -2.04 2.03 -10.51
CA ARG A 223 -3.32 2.71 -10.74
C ARG A 223 -4.27 1.84 -11.52
N ASN A 224 -5.52 2.30 -11.63
CA ASN A 224 -6.56 1.66 -12.44
C ASN A 224 -6.71 0.16 -12.11
N VAL A 225 -6.66 -0.17 -10.83
CA VAL A 225 -6.67 -1.55 -10.37
C VAL A 225 -8.08 -2.13 -10.53
N THR A 226 -8.19 -3.18 -11.34
CA THR A 226 -9.43 -3.88 -11.65
C THR A 226 -9.23 -5.39 -11.49
N ALA A 227 -10.31 -6.17 -11.59
CA ALA A 227 -10.23 -7.63 -11.60
C ALA A 227 -9.45 -8.19 -12.80
N THR A 228 -9.29 -7.41 -13.87
CA THR A 228 -8.63 -7.84 -15.12
C THR A 228 -7.22 -7.30 -15.26
N GLY A 229 -6.76 -6.38 -14.42
CA GLY A 229 -5.43 -5.81 -14.55
C GLY A 229 -5.24 -4.49 -13.82
N PHE A 230 -4.07 -3.90 -13.99
CA PHE A 230 -3.68 -2.62 -13.42
C PHE A 230 -2.54 -1.97 -14.21
N ASP A 231 -2.37 -0.67 -14.04
CA ASP A 231 -1.28 0.08 -14.67
C ASP A 231 -0.19 0.38 -13.64
N VAL A 232 1.06 0.10 -13.98
CA VAL A 232 2.22 0.52 -13.20
C VAL A 232 2.91 1.67 -13.92
N THR A 233 3.08 2.79 -13.23
CA THR A 233 3.82 3.95 -13.72
C THR A 233 5.09 4.13 -12.90
N VAL A 234 6.23 4.15 -13.58
CA VAL A 234 7.54 4.45 -13.00
C VAL A 234 7.96 5.84 -13.45
N ARG A 235 8.33 6.69 -12.50
CA ARG A 235 8.83 8.05 -12.77
C ARG A 235 10.23 8.20 -12.17
N HIS A 236 11.16 8.64 -12.99
CA HIS A 236 12.48 9.07 -12.56
C HIS A 236 12.49 10.59 -12.42
N HIS A 237 12.81 11.04 -11.21
CA HIS A 237 13.07 12.43 -10.90
C HIS A 237 14.53 12.68 -11.23
N VAL A 238 14.78 13.57 -12.18
CA VAL A 238 16.13 13.88 -12.67
C VAL A 238 16.45 15.33 -12.36
N ARG A 239 17.70 15.60 -11.99
CA ARG A 239 18.19 16.98 -11.87
C ARG A 239 18.84 17.36 -13.21
N PRO A 240 18.26 18.28 -13.98
CA PRO A 240 18.93 18.76 -15.18
C PRO A 240 20.19 19.52 -14.77
N ASP A 241 21.33 19.15 -15.36
CA ASP A 241 22.54 19.97 -15.30
C ASP A 241 22.36 21.18 -16.24
N ALA A 242 22.83 22.36 -15.84
CA ALA A 242 22.78 23.55 -16.68
C ALA A 242 23.54 23.34 -18.00
N ALA A 243 24.64 22.59 -17.97
CA ALA A 243 25.39 22.21 -19.17
C ALA A 243 24.60 21.23 -20.07
N LEU A 244 23.78 20.37 -19.46
CA LEU A 244 22.89 19.45 -20.16
C LEU A 244 21.78 20.21 -20.90
N LEU A 245 21.11 21.15 -20.22
CA LEU A 245 20.08 21.98 -20.85
C LEU A 245 20.64 22.75 -22.05
N ALA A 246 21.82 23.36 -21.90
CA ALA A 246 22.48 24.07 -23.00
C ALA A 246 22.85 23.15 -24.19
N ARG A 247 23.31 21.92 -23.93
CA ARG A 247 23.59 20.92 -24.98
C ARG A 247 22.32 20.41 -25.66
N ILE A 248 21.24 20.27 -24.90
CA ILE A 248 19.93 19.86 -25.42
C ILE A 248 19.35 20.95 -26.32
N ASP A 249 19.43 22.21 -25.91
CA ASP A 249 18.97 23.36 -26.72
C ASP A 249 19.73 23.45 -28.04
N ALA A 250 21.05 23.23 -28.01
CA ALA A 250 21.88 23.15 -29.22
C ALA A 250 21.54 21.93 -30.10
N ALA A 251 21.16 20.81 -29.49
CA ALA A 251 20.83 19.55 -30.16
C ALA A 251 19.43 19.54 -30.79
N ALA A 252 18.46 20.26 -30.21
CA ALA A 252 17.09 20.38 -30.71
C ALA A 252 17.01 21.15 -32.04
N ALA A 253 18.01 21.96 -32.36
CA ALA A 253 18.12 22.67 -33.63
C ALA A 253 18.39 21.76 -34.85
N GLY A 254 18.81 20.50 -34.64
CA GLY A 254 18.99 19.51 -35.70
C GLY A 254 18.05 18.32 -35.53
N ARG A 255 17.04 18.17 -36.40
CA ARG A 255 16.02 17.10 -36.29
C ARG A 255 16.58 15.69 -36.50
N ALA A 256 16.05 14.77 -35.67
CA ALA A 256 15.58 13.40 -35.93
C ALA A 256 16.24 12.30 -35.07
N GLY A 257 15.41 11.62 -34.27
CA GLY A 257 15.59 10.21 -33.90
C GLY A 257 16.62 9.87 -32.80
N SER A 258 16.44 10.37 -31.58
CA SER A 258 17.23 9.92 -30.42
C SER A 258 16.58 8.70 -29.75
N GLU A 259 17.06 7.49 -30.04
CA GLU A 259 16.66 6.28 -29.30
C GLU A 259 17.46 6.19 -28.00
N SER A 260 16.84 6.29 -26.83
CA SER A 260 17.56 6.26 -25.54
C SER A 260 17.59 4.84 -24.94
N ARG A 261 18.75 4.41 -24.41
CA ARG A 261 18.88 3.19 -23.60
C ARG A 261 19.47 3.53 -22.25
N ILE A 262 18.83 3.00 -21.21
CA ILE A 262 19.11 3.33 -19.82
C ILE A 262 19.25 2.03 -19.03
N SER A 263 20.08 2.02 -17.99
CA SER A 263 20.24 0.95 -16.99
C SER A 263 18.92 0.21 -16.65
N ARG A 264 18.96 -1.13 -16.62
CA ARG A 264 17.79 -2.01 -16.50
C ARG A 264 17.20 -1.96 -15.08
N ILE A 265 16.14 -1.19 -14.85
CA ILE A 265 15.27 -1.42 -13.69
C ILE A 265 14.12 -2.31 -14.15
N ALA A 266 14.11 -3.55 -13.69
CA ALA A 266 12.89 -4.33 -13.76
C ALA A 266 11.95 -3.92 -12.60
N VAL A 267 10.64 -4.01 -12.78
CA VAL A 267 9.65 -3.74 -11.73
C VAL A 267 9.07 -5.07 -11.28
N THR A 268 9.14 -5.36 -9.98
CA THR A 268 8.44 -6.50 -9.40
C THR A 268 7.08 -6.03 -8.89
N TRP A 269 6.04 -6.79 -9.16
CA TRP A 269 4.70 -6.52 -8.66
C TRP A 269 4.12 -7.74 -7.93
N LEU A 270 3.18 -7.44 -7.04
CA LEU A 270 2.44 -8.40 -6.22
C LEU A 270 0.97 -8.01 -6.21
N ALA A 271 0.09 -8.91 -6.62
CA ALA A 271 -1.35 -8.77 -6.52
C ALA A 271 -1.90 -9.80 -5.53
N LEU A 272 -2.66 -9.34 -4.54
CA LEU A 272 -3.23 -10.14 -3.45
C LEU A 272 -4.75 -10.11 -3.54
N LEU A 273 -5.36 -11.30 -3.52
CA LEU A 273 -6.81 -11.46 -3.42
C LEU A 273 -7.17 -12.28 -2.21
N PRO A 274 -8.19 -11.87 -1.44
CA PRO A 274 -8.85 -12.76 -0.50
C PRO A 274 -9.35 -13.99 -1.27
N ALA A 275 -8.97 -15.19 -0.84
CA ALA A 275 -9.59 -16.42 -1.30
C ALA A 275 -10.55 -16.93 -0.21
N PRO A 276 -11.69 -17.54 -0.61
CA PRO A 276 -12.54 -18.22 0.34
C PRO A 276 -11.72 -19.27 1.08
N ARG A 277 -11.92 -19.37 2.40
CA ARG A 277 -11.28 -20.40 3.21
C ARG A 277 -11.71 -21.77 2.64
N PRO A 278 -10.78 -22.70 2.35
CA PRO A 278 -11.15 -24.04 1.93
C PRO A 278 -12.07 -24.61 3.01
N ALA A 279 -13.18 -25.21 2.59
CA ALA A 279 -14.01 -25.98 3.50
C ALA A 279 -13.10 -27.06 4.11
N ILE A 280 -12.89 -26.96 5.42
CA ILE A 280 -12.26 -28.05 6.16
C ILE A 280 -13.34 -29.15 6.13
N PRO A 281 -13.07 -30.34 5.56
CA PRO A 281 -14.04 -31.43 5.64
C PRO A 281 -14.41 -31.61 7.10
N ALA A 282 -15.71 -31.69 7.38
CA ALA A 282 -16.19 -31.94 8.74
C ALA A 282 -15.42 -33.14 9.30
N SER A 283 -14.94 -33.03 10.54
CA SER A 283 -14.30 -34.17 11.18
C SER A 283 -15.25 -35.36 11.09
N PRO A 284 -14.77 -36.56 10.71
CA PRO A 284 -15.62 -37.75 10.52
C PRO A 284 -16.22 -38.31 11.83
N GLU A 285 -16.35 -37.50 12.88
CA GLU A 285 -16.87 -37.90 14.18
C GLU A 285 -17.97 -36.91 14.60
N GLU A 286 -19.17 -37.16 14.09
CA GLU A 286 -20.48 -36.86 14.71
C GLU A 286 -21.59 -37.29 13.71
N GLU A 287 -21.51 -38.53 13.22
CA GLU A 287 -22.72 -39.24 12.80
C GLU A 287 -23.26 -39.98 14.05
N PRO A 288 -24.54 -39.80 14.42
CA PRO A 288 -25.14 -40.35 15.63
C PRO A 288 -25.24 -41.88 15.64
#